data_AF-A0A9D8NX74-F1
#
_entry.id   AF-A0A9D8NX74-F1
#
_cell.length_a   1.000
_cell.length_b   1.000
_cell.length_c   1.000
_cell.angle_alpha   90.00
_cell.angle_beta   90.00
_cell.angle_gamma   90.00
#
_symmetry.space_group_name_H-M   'P 1'
#
loop_
_entity.id
_entity.type
_entity.pdbx_description
1 polymer ?
#
loop_
_entity_poly.entity_id
_entity_poly.type
_entity_poly.pdbx_seq_one_letter_code
_entity_poly.pdbx_strand_id
1 'polypeptide(L)' 'WDKLPKDADAIVAAVSHKQYKAMPLGDILGKMKKGGVFTDVKSAYDPAAIRAAGATLWRL' A
#
# COMPACT_ATOMS: atom_id res chain seq x y z
N TRP A 1 11.18 -7.65 -4.67
CA TRP A 1 10.73 -7.03 -3.41
C TRP A 1 11.89 -6.44 -2.62
N ASP A 2 12.98 -7.20 -2.45
CA ASP A 2 14.11 -6.79 -1.58
C ASP A 2 15.00 -5.70 -2.17
N LYS A 3 14.97 -5.53 -3.50
CA LYS A 3 15.68 -4.46 -4.21
C LYS A 3 14.91 -3.13 -4.28
N LEU A 4 13.66 -3.10 -3.80
CA LEU A 4 12.89 -1.85 -3.76
C LEU A 4 13.42 -0.94 -2.65
N PRO A 5 13.33 0.40 -2.82
CA PRO A 5 13.55 1.35 -1.73
C PRO A 5 12.68 0.99 -0.51
N LYS A 6 13.17 1.31 0.69
CA LYS A 6 12.45 1.04 1.95
C LYS A 6 11.69 2.27 2.46
N ASP A 7 11.77 3.37 1.72
CA ASP A 7 11.40 4.72 2.12
C ASP A 7 10.65 5.45 0.99
N ALA A 8 9.91 4.71 0.16
CA ALA A 8 9.13 5.30 -0.91
C ALA A 8 8.13 6.33 -0.35
N ASP A 9 7.89 7.42 -1.10
CA ASP A 9 6.88 8.41 -0.74
C ASP A 9 5.44 7.92 -0.95
N ALA A 10 5.26 7.04 -1.95
CA ALA A 10 3.98 6.51 -2.33
C ALA A 10 4.09 5.10 -2.93
N ILE A 11 3.01 4.33 -2.78
CA ILE A 11 2.80 3.06 -3.48
C ILE A 11 1.50 3.15 -4.26
N VAL A 12 1.55 2.81 -5.54
CA VAL A 12 0.37 2.81 -6.42
C VAL A 12 -0.05 1.38 -6.74
N ALA A 13 -1.12 0.93 -6.09
CA ALA A 13 -1.79 -0.33 -6.39
C ALA A 13 -2.73 -0.14 -7.60
N ALA A 14 -2.14 -0.06 -8.79
CA ALA A 14 -2.87 0.19 -10.04
C ALA A 14 -3.77 -0.99 -10.48
N VAL A 15 -3.37 -2.22 -10.14
CA VAL A 15 -4.06 -3.46 -10.54
C VAL A 15 -4.13 -4.42 -9.35
N SER A 16 -5.29 -5.06 -9.17
CA SER A 16 -5.57 -5.97 -8.05
C SER A 16 -5.06 -7.39 -8.28
N HIS A 17 -3.76 -7.56 -8.56
CA HIS A 17 -3.18 -8.89 -8.74
C HIS A 17 -3.39 -9.76 -7.49
N LYS A 18 -3.78 -11.03 -7.70
CA LYS A 18 -4.02 -12.00 -6.62
C LYS A 18 -2.82 -12.14 -5.68
N GLN A 19 -1.60 -12.07 -6.21
CA GLN A 19 -0.37 -12.16 -5.44
C GLN A 19 -0.26 -11.05 -4.37
N TYR A 20 -0.52 -9.78 -4.73
CA TYR A 20 -0.46 -8.69 -3.76
C TYR A 20 -1.62 -8.70 -2.78
N LYS A 21 -2.81 -9.15 -3.21
CA LYS A 21 -3.94 -9.34 -2.29
C LYS A 21 -3.72 -10.45 -1.25
N ALA A 22 -2.88 -11.44 -1.58
CA ALA A 22 -2.52 -12.52 -0.67
C ALA A 22 -1.37 -12.15 0.27
N MET A 23 -0.65 -11.05 0.01
CA MET A 23 0.40 -10.56 0.90
C MET A 23 -0.20 -9.87 2.12
N PRO A 24 0.43 -10.00 3.30
CA PRO A 24 0.11 -9.15 4.44
C PRO A 24 0.21 -7.67 4.06
N LEU A 25 -0.80 -6.87 4.42
CA LEU A 25 -0.81 -5.44 4.09
C LEU A 25 0.43 -4.71 4.64
N GLY A 26 0.91 -5.12 5.83
CA GLY A 26 2.13 -4.58 6.43
C GLY A 26 3.39 -4.78 5.57
N ASP A 27 3.48 -5.87 4.81
CA ASP A 27 4.63 -6.13 3.95
C ASP A 27 4.66 -5.14 2.78
N ILE A 28 3.48 -4.78 2.27
CA ILE A 28 3.30 -3.78 1.20
C ILE A 28 3.59 -2.38 1.76
N LEU A 29 2.90 -1.99 2.83
CA LEU A 29 3.03 -0.64 3.41
C LEU A 29 4.44 -0.40 3.99
N GLY A 30 5.14 -1.45 4.42
CA GLY A 30 6.52 -1.37 4.94
C GLY A 30 7.57 -0.97 3.91
N LYS A 31 7.21 -0.86 2.62
CA LYS A 31 8.08 -0.29 1.58
C LYS A 31 7.97 1.24 1.47
N MET A 32 7.05 1.83 2.21
CA MET A 32 6.77 3.25 2.21
C MET A 32 7.24 3.88 3.51
N LYS A 33 7.66 5.15 3.44
CA LYS A 33 7.90 5.93 4.65
C LYS A 33 6.60 6.11 5.45
N LYS A 34 6.73 6.31 6.76
CA LYS A 34 5.58 6.64 7.63
C LYS A 34 4.86 7.88 7.11
N GLY A 35 3.52 7.80 7.02
CA GLY A 35 2.69 8.89 6.48
C GLY A 35 2.69 9.02 4.95
N GLY A 36 3.39 8.14 4.21
CA GLY A 36 3.34 8.12 2.76
C GLY A 36 1.95 7.81 2.20
N VAL A 37 1.81 7.94 0.87
CA VAL A 37 0.52 7.79 0.19
C VAL A 37 0.36 6.39 -0.40
N PHE A 38 -0.64 5.66 0.07
CA PHE A 38 -1.10 4.44 -0.59
C PHE A 38 -2.26 4.76 -1.54
N THR A 39 -2.01 4.61 -2.83
CA THR A 39 -2.98 4.87 -3.90
C THR A 39 -3.61 3.56 -4.34
N ASP A 40 -4.85 3.32 -3.92
CA ASP A 40 -5.63 2.12 -4.25
C ASP A 40 -6.60 2.42 -5.40
N VAL A 41 -6.11 2.32 -6.64
CA VAL A 41 -6.86 2.70 -7.86
C VAL A 41 -8.11 1.85 -8.06
N LYS A 42 -8.11 0.62 -7.53
CA LYS A 42 -9.21 -0.34 -7.70
C LYS A 42 -10.04 -0.51 -6.43
N SER A 43 -9.79 0.29 -5.40
CA SER A 43 -10.47 0.19 -4.10
C SER A 43 -10.49 -1.26 -3.57
N ALA A 44 -9.38 -1.98 -3.78
CA ALA A 44 -9.28 -3.42 -3.56
C ALA A 44 -8.84 -3.81 -2.15
N TYR A 45 -8.36 -2.85 -1.36
CA TYR A 45 -7.86 -3.04 0.00
C TYR A 45 -8.78 -2.39 1.04
N ASP A 46 -8.75 -2.92 2.26
CA ASP A 46 -9.53 -2.39 3.37
C ASP A 46 -9.03 -0.97 3.76
N PRO A 47 -9.87 0.07 3.59
CA PRO A 47 -9.48 1.43 3.95
C PRO A 47 -9.16 1.62 5.44
N ALA A 48 -9.83 0.89 6.33
CA ALA A 48 -9.63 1.03 7.76
C ALA A 48 -8.24 0.51 8.16
N ALA A 49 -7.86 -0.66 7.64
CA ALA A 49 -6.54 -1.23 7.85
C ALA A 49 -5.40 -0.33 7.35
N ILE A 50 -5.56 0.30 6.18
CA ILE A 50 -4.54 1.22 5.62
C ILE A 50 -4.36 2.46 6.49
N ARG A 51 -5.47 3.08 6.90
CA ARG A 51 -5.44 4.27 7.77
C ARG A 51 -4.90 3.94 9.16
N ALA A 52 -5.29 2.80 9.72
CA ALA A 52 -4.79 2.33 11.01
C ALA A 52 -3.27 2.06 10.99
N ALA A 53 -2.72 1.64 9.85
CA ALA A 53 -1.28 1.51 9.63
C ALA A 53 -0.56 2.87 9.48
N GLY A 54 -1.28 4.00 9.52
CA GLY A 54 -0.72 5.35 9.45
C GLY A 54 -0.37 5.82 8.04
N ALA A 55 -0.89 5.16 7.01
CA ALA A 55 -0.74 5.59 5.63
C ALA A 55 -1.84 6.58 5.23
N THR A 56 -1.49 7.54 4.37
CA THR A 56 -2.45 8.42 3.70
C THR A 56 -3.09 7.63 2.55
N LEU A 57 -4.41 7.45 2.57
CA LEU A 57 -5.10 6.65 1.57
C LEU A 57 -5.74 7.53 0.48
N TRP A 58 -5.37 7.29 -0.78
CA TRP A 58 -6.09 7.80 -1.95
C TRP A 58 -6.74 6.65 -2.71
N ARG A 59 -7.91 6.89 -3.30
CA ARG A 59 -8.63 5.89 -4.11
C ARG A 59 -9.57 6.53 -5.13
N LEU A 60 -9.94 5.74 -6.14
CA LEU A 60 -11.04 6.01 -7.08
C LEU A 60 -12.36 5.42 -6.54
#